data_AF-A0A327KPU0-F1
#
_entry.id   AF-A0A327KPU0-F1
#
_cell.length_a   1.000
_cell.length_b   1.000
_cell.length_c   1.000
_cell.angle_alpha   90.00
_cell.angle_beta   90.00
_cell.angle_gamma   90.00
#
_symmetry.space_group_name_H-M   'P 1'
#
loop_
_entity.id
_entity.type
_entity.pdbx_description
1 polymer ?
#
loop_
_entity_poly.entity_id
_entity_poly.type
_entity_poly.pdbx_seq_one_letter_code
_entity_poly.pdbx_strand_id
1 'polypeptide(L)'
;MSQTEPKITPELIAQHGLKPDEYDRIVALIGRTPTFTELGIFSAMWNEHCSYKSSKIHLKTLPVSARWVIQGPGENAGVIDIGDGLAAVFKMESHNHPSYIEPYQGATTGVGGILRDVFTMGARPIACLNALSFGAPSHPKTRRLVAGVVAGVGGYGNSFGVPTVGGSVRFHKSYDGNNLVNAFALGLAETDKIFYAAASGVGMPIVYLGSKTGRDGMGGATMASAEFDDEAEAKRPTVQVGDPFSEKLLLEACLEIMAKDCVVAIQDMGAAGLTCSAVEMGAKGDLGVTLDLDKVPCRETGMTA
;
A
#
# COMPACT_ATOMS: atom_id res chain seq x y z
N MET A 1 -14.76 21.47 -19.22
CA MET A 1 -16.03 20.99 -19.80
C MET A 1 -16.78 20.30 -18.68
N SER A 2 -18.01 20.69 -18.40
CA SER A 2 -18.88 20.03 -17.41
C SER A 2 -19.20 18.62 -17.91
N GLN A 3 -18.40 17.63 -17.51
CA GLN A 3 -18.85 16.24 -17.61
C GLN A 3 -20.02 16.10 -16.65
N THR A 4 -21.20 15.83 -17.18
CA THR A 4 -22.37 15.53 -16.36
C THR A 4 -22.03 14.29 -15.53
N GLU A 5 -21.94 14.44 -14.21
CA GLU A 5 -21.64 13.31 -13.35
C GLU A 5 -22.68 12.20 -13.53
N PRO A 6 -22.27 10.92 -13.49
CA PRO A 6 -23.21 9.82 -13.52
C PRO A 6 -24.13 9.91 -12.32
N LYS A 7 -25.42 9.66 -12.53
CA LYS A 7 -26.39 9.57 -11.44
C LYS A 7 -26.02 8.39 -10.54
N ILE A 8 -25.96 8.61 -9.24
CA ILE A 8 -25.71 7.55 -8.27
C ILE A 8 -26.96 6.63 -8.19
N THR A 9 -26.85 5.42 -8.72
CA THR A 9 -27.90 4.39 -8.69
C THR A 9 -27.51 3.22 -7.79
N PRO A 10 -28.46 2.37 -7.33
CA PRO A 10 -28.14 1.15 -6.57
C PRO A 10 -27.14 0.24 -7.27
N GLU A 11 -27.21 0.13 -8.59
CA GLU A 11 -26.28 -0.67 -9.39
C GLU A 11 -24.87 -0.09 -9.34
N LEU A 12 -24.74 1.24 -9.44
CA LEU A 12 -23.43 1.90 -9.33
C LEU A 12 -22.84 1.75 -7.93
N ILE A 13 -23.66 1.90 -6.88
CA ILE A 13 -23.22 1.69 -5.50
C ILE A 13 -22.67 0.26 -5.32
N ALA A 14 -23.37 -0.75 -5.85
CA ALA A 14 -22.92 -2.14 -5.81
C ALA A 14 -21.64 -2.38 -6.61
N GLN A 15 -21.47 -1.74 -7.78
CA GLN A 15 -20.22 -1.79 -8.56
C GLN A 15 -19.02 -1.20 -7.80
N HIS A 16 -19.27 -0.24 -6.92
CA HIS A 16 -18.28 0.31 -6.00
C HIS A 16 -18.03 -0.58 -4.76
N GLY A 17 -18.63 -1.78 -4.69
CA GLY A 17 -18.43 -2.72 -3.59
C GLY A 17 -19.01 -2.26 -2.25
N LEU A 18 -19.91 -1.28 -2.26
CA LEU A 18 -20.57 -0.74 -1.07
C LEU A 18 -21.89 -1.47 -0.83
N LYS A 19 -22.14 -1.84 0.43
CA LYS A 19 -23.44 -2.37 0.84
C LYS A 19 -24.47 -1.24 0.97
N PRO A 20 -25.78 -1.53 0.87
CA PRO A 20 -26.82 -0.51 1.04
C PRO A 20 -26.71 0.26 2.38
N ASP A 21 -26.42 -0.43 3.48
CA ASP A 21 -26.24 0.18 4.80
C ASP A 21 -24.97 1.05 4.91
N GLU A 22 -23.90 0.68 4.19
CA GLU A 22 -22.70 1.51 4.07
C GLU A 22 -23.00 2.80 3.31
N TYR A 23 -23.79 2.73 2.24
CA TYR A 23 -24.22 3.92 1.48
C TYR A 23 -25.12 4.84 2.29
N ASP A 24 -26.10 4.31 3.02
CA ASP A 24 -26.97 5.11 3.89
C ASP A 24 -26.14 5.87 4.94
N ARG A 25 -25.09 5.23 5.47
CA ARG A 25 -24.15 5.86 6.40
C ARG A 25 -23.32 6.96 5.73
N ILE A 26 -22.90 6.79 4.48
CA ILE A 26 -22.20 7.83 3.70
C ILE A 26 -23.10 9.07 3.58
N VAL A 27 -24.36 8.88 3.15
CA VAL A 27 -25.32 9.99 3.02
C VAL A 27 -25.55 10.69 4.36
N ALA A 28 -25.66 9.94 5.45
CA ALA A 28 -25.80 10.52 6.79
C ALA A 28 -24.58 11.33 7.24
N LEU A 29 -23.36 10.90 6.88
CA LEU A 29 -22.12 11.60 7.23
C LEU A 29 -21.95 12.92 6.47
N ILE A 30 -22.26 12.93 5.17
CA ILE A 30 -22.07 14.11 4.32
C ILE A 30 -23.31 15.01 4.22
N GLY A 31 -24.48 14.52 4.61
CA GLY A 31 -25.75 15.26 4.61
C GLY A 31 -26.40 15.45 3.23
N ARG A 32 -25.90 14.77 2.19
CA ARG A 32 -26.41 14.82 0.81
C ARG A 32 -26.02 13.56 0.03
N THR A 33 -26.46 13.46 -1.23
CA THR A 33 -25.93 12.45 -2.16
C THR A 33 -24.46 12.75 -2.48
N PRO A 34 -23.54 11.76 -2.42
CA PRO A 34 -22.15 11.97 -2.82
C PRO A 34 -22.05 12.19 -4.32
N THR A 35 -21.05 12.97 -4.75
CA THR A 35 -20.60 13.03 -6.14
C THR A 35 -19.98 11.69 -6.56
N PHE A 36 -19.75 11.50 -7.86
CA PHE A 36 -19.10 10.29 -8.35
C PHE A 36 -17.69 10.08 -7.75
N THR A 37 -16.90 11.17 -7.68
CA THR A 37 -15.56 11.15 -7.07
C THR A 37 -15.63 10.86 -5.57
N GLU A 38 -16.55 11.47 -4.83
CA GLU A 38 -16.73 11.19 -3.39
C GLU A 38 -17.14 9.73 -3.14
N LEU A 39 -18.03 9.17 -3.97
CA LEU A 39 -18.39 7.75 -3.89
C LEU A 39 -17.17 6.85 -4.12
N GLY A 40 -16.31 7.20 -5.09
CA GLY A 40 -15.03 6.54 -5.33
C GLY A 40 -14.09 6.59 -4.13
N ILE A 41 -13.98 7.76 -3.47
CA ILE A 41 -13.19 7.94 -2.24
C ILE A 41 -13.70 7.02 -1.13
N PHE A 42 -15.00 7.02 -0.85
CA PHE A 42 -15.56 6.14 0.19
C PHE A 42 -15.37 4.66 -0.13
N SER A 43 -15.64 4.25 -1.37
CA SER A 43 -15.41 2.89 -1.86
C SER A 43 -13.97 2.43 -1.65
N ALA A 44 -13.00 3.29 -1.97
CA ALA A 44 -11.58 3.00 -1.83
C ALA A 44 -11.14 2.92 -0.36
N MET A 45 -11.72 3.74 0.53
CA MET A 45 -11.35 3.76 1.96
C MET A 45 -12.09 2.72 2.81
N TRP A 46 -13.30 2.30 2.42
CA TRP A 46 -14.16 1.40 3.21
C TRP A 46 -14.16 -0.06 2.73
N ASN A 47 -13.37 -0.37 1.69
CA ASN A 47 -13.13 -1.77 1.31
C ASN A 47 -12.37 -2.53 2.41
N GLU A 48 -12.36 -3.86 2.33
CA GLU A 48 -11.72 -4.71 3.34
C GLU A 48 -10.21 -4.46 3.43
N HIS A 49 -9.56 -4.23 2.29
CA HIS A 49 -8.12 -4.01 2.20
C HIS A 49 -7.64 -2.79 2.99
N CYS A 50 -8.36 -1.68 2.93
CA CYS A 50 -8.01 -0.44 3.64
C CYS A 50 -8.60 -0.39 5.06
N SER A 51 -9.85 -0.84 5.24
CA SER A 51 -10.56 -0.65 6.52
C SER A 51 -10.34 -1.77 7.53
N TYR A 52 -9.92 -2.96 7.08
CA TYR A 52 -9.82 -4.17 7.90
C TYR A 52 -11.13 -4.48 8.64
N LYS A 53 -12.28 -4.12 8.08
CA LYS A 53 -13.56 -4.11 8.80
C LYS A 53 -13.95 -5.49 9.37
N SER A 54 -13.57 -6.60 8.72
CA SER A 54 -13.80 -7.95 9.26
C SER A 54 -12.75 -8.39 10.28
N SER A 55 -11.48 -7.99 10.10
CA SER A 55 -10.36 -8.52 10.87
C SER A 55 -9.98 -7.67 12.08
N LYS A 56 -10.23 -6.36 12.05
CA LYS A 56 -9.87 -5.39 13.10
C LYS A 56 -10.41 -5.78 14.47
N ILE A 57 -11.59 -6.38 14.55
CA ILE A 57 -12.17 -6.86 15.82
C ILE A 57 -11.33 -7.96 16.47
N HIS A 58 -10.71 -8.82 15.66
CA HIS A 58 -9.86 -9.92 16.13
C HIS A 58 -8.45 -9.42 16.42
N LEU A 59 -7.90 -8.56 15.56
CA LEU A 59 -6.54 -8.03 15.71
C LEU A 59 -6.36 -7.20 16.99
N LYS A 60 -7.42 -6.53 17.46
CA LYS A 60 -7.43 -5.80 18.74
C LYS A 60 -7.17 -6.67 19.98
N THR A 61 -7.28 -8.00 19.85
CA THR A 61 -7.04 -8.93 20.97
C THR A 61 -5.57 -9.30 21.15
N LEU A 62 -4.71 -8.95 20.17
CA LEU A 62 -3.29 -9.26 20.21
C LEU A 62 -2.54 -8.35 21.19
N PRO A 63 -1.55 -8.86 21.93
CA PRO A 63 -0.70 -8.02 22.77
C PRO A 63 0.20 -7.15 21.89
N VAL A 64 0.20 -5.84 22.13
CA VAL A 64 0.92 -4.85 21.32
C VAL A 64 1.96 -4.04 22.11
N SER A 65 2.08 -4.27 23.41
CA SER A 65 2.96 -3.52 24.30
C SER A 65 4.02 -4.42 24.93
N ALA A 66 5.25 -3.94 24.91
CA ALA A 66 6.36 -4.46 25.70
C ALA A 66 7.38 -3.33 25.91
N ARG A 67 8.32 -3.50 26.84
CA ARG A 67 9.31 -2.46 27.19
C ARG A 67 10.16 -2.00 25.99
N TRP A 68 10.44 -2.90 25.07
CA TRP A 68 11.25 -2.63 23.88
C TRP A 68 10.41 -2.19 22.66
N VAL A 69 9.08 -2.06 22.77
CA VAL A 69 8.25 -1.58 21.66
C VAL A 69 8.26 -0.06 21.67
N ILE A 70 8.89 0.55 20.67
CA ILE A 70 8.89 2.00 20.45
C ILE A 70 7.59 2.39 19.76
N GLN A 71 7.20 1.65 18.71
CA GLN A 71 5.97 1.87 17.96
C GLN A 71 5.30 0.53 17.64
N GLY A 72 4.07 0.35 18.15
CA GLY A 72 3.20 -0.77 17.81
C GLY A 72 2.34 -0.50 16.56
N PRO A 73 1.23 -1.24 16.37
CA PRO A 73 0.30 -0.97 15.27
C PRO A 73 -0.26 0.45 15.31
N GLY A 74 -0.28 1.14 14.16
CA GLY A 74 -0.80 2.51 14.01
C GLY A 74 -0.03 3.38 13.01
N GLU A 75 1.23 3.00 12.73
CA GLU A 75 2.08 3.63 11.72
C GLU A 75 2.43 2.66 10.59
N ASN A 76 3.19 3.14 9.61
CA ASN A 76 3.56 2.37 8.42
C ASN A 76 4.41 1.16 8.74
N ALA A 77 5.15 1.13 9.86
CA ALA A 77 5.87 -0.05 10.31
C ALA A 77 5.96 -0.14 11.84
N GLY A 78 6.21 -1.35 12.34
CA GLY A 78 6.51 -1.57 13.76
C GLY A 78 7.96 -1.21 14.07
N VAL A 79 8.20 -0.69 15.27
CA VAL A 79 9.53 -0.27 15.72
C VAL A 79 9.84 -0.86 17.09
N ILE A 80 11.00 -1.51 17.21
CA ILE A 80 11.50 -2.00 18.48
C ILE A 80 12.91 -1.48 18.77
N ASP A 81 13.19 -1.22 20.04
CA ASP A 81 14.53 -0.94 20.56
C ASP A 81 15.36 -2.24 20.51
N ILE A 82 16.55 -2.16 19.92
CA ILE A 82 17.51 -3.27 19.83
C ILE A 82 18.78 -3.01 20.65
N GLY A 83 18.82 -1.93 21.44
CA GLY A 83 19.98 -1.51 22.22
C GLY A 83 20.89 -0.54 21.48
N ASP A 84 21.90 -0.03 22.18
CA ASP A 84 22.95 0.86 21.63
C ASP A 84 22.44 2.14 20.94
N GLY A 85 21.24 2.60 21.31
CA GLY A 85 20.59 3.76 20.69
C GLY A 85 20.00 3.47 19.31
N LEU A 86 19.90 2.20 18.91
CA LEU A 86 19.37 1.75 17.62
C LEU A 86 17.97 1.13 17.75
N ALA A 87 17.19 1.28 16.69
CA ALA A 87 15.89 0.69 16.52
C ALA A 87 15.83 -0.18 15.26
N ALA A 88 15.11 -1.30 15.36
CA ALA A 88 14.71 -2.11 14.23
C ALA A 88 13.30 -1.72 13.79
N VAL A 89 13.17 -1.32 12.52
CA VAL A 89 11.90 -0.97 11.89
C VAL A 89 11.53 -2.05 10.89
N PHE A 90 10.34 -2.62 11.00
CA PHE A 90 9.94 -3.73 10.15
C PHE A 90 8.44 -3.84 9.94
N LYS A 91 8.07 -4.42 8.80
CA LYS A 91 6.69 -4.78 8.46
C LYS A 91 6.70 -5.98 7.52
N MET A 92 5.56 -6.63 7.39
CA MET A 92 5.27 -7.65 6.37
C MET A 92 4.00 -7.24 5.65
N GLU A 93 4.03 -7.27 4.32
CA GLU A 93 2.86 -7.05 3.46
C GLU A 93 2.55 -8.28 2.62
N SER A 94 1.40 -8.26 1.94
CA SER A 94 1.01 -9.31 1.01
C SER A 94 0.60 -8.71 -0.33
N HIS A 95 1.00 -9.35 -1.42
CA HIS A 95 0.68 -8.92 -2.77
C HIS A 95 0.09 -10.06 -3.63
N ASN A 96 -0.75 -10.88 -2.98
CA ASN A 96 -1.23 -12.18 -3.45
C ASN A 96 -1.94 -12.10 -4.81
N HIS A 97 -3.05 -11.36 -4.89
CA HIS A 97 -3.91 -11.35 -6.08
C HIS A 97 -3.19 -10.82 -7.33
N PRO A 98 -2.43 -9.71 -7.27
CA PRO A 98 -1.66 -9.28 -8.43
C PRO A 98 -0.54 -10.27 -8.79
N SER A 99 0.14 -10.89 -7.81
CA SER A 99 1.15 -11.92 -8.07
C SER A 99 0.59 -13.23 -8.64
N TYR A 100 -0.72 -13.47 -8.54
CA TYR A 100 -1.35 -14.59 -9.23
C TYR A 100 -1.63 -14.29 -10.71
N ILE A 101 -1.97 -13.03 -11.02
CA ILE A 101 -2.33 -12.56 -12.36
C ILE A 101 -1.08 -12.26 -13.21
N GLU A 102 -0.16 -11.49 -12.65
CA GLU A 102 1.15 -11.11 -13.20
C GLU A 102 2.20 -11.36 -12.10
N PRO A 103 2.88 -12.51 -12.11
CA PRO A 103 3.73 -12.93 -10.99
C PRO A 103 5.00 -12.10 -10.81
N TYR A 104 5.58 -11.56 -11.88
CA TYR A 104 6.78 -10.74 -11.78
C TYR A 104 6.43 -9.37 -11.20
N GLN A 105 5.49 -8.67 -11.82
CA GLN A 105 5.07 -7.33 -11.46
C GLN A 105 4.35 -7.29 -10.12
N GLY A 106 3.47 -8.25 -9.83
CA GLY A 106 2.84 -8.31 -8.51
C GLY A 106 3.86 -8.52 -7.38
N ALA A 107 4.94 -9.29 -7.64
CA ALA A 107 5.99 -9.47 -6.64
C ALA A 107 6.90 -8.23 -6.52
N THR A 108 7.23 -7.56 -7.63
CA THR A 108 8.07 -6.34 -7.60
C THR A 108 7.39 -5.22 -6.83
N THR A 109 6.10 -4.96 -7.07
CA THR A 109 5.36 -3.92 -6.35
C THR A 109 5.17 -4.26 -4.88
N GLY A 110 5.02 -5.54 -4.53
CA GLY A 110 5.01 -6.00 -3.14
C GLY A 110 6.33 -5.73 -2.41
N VAL A 111 7.48 -5.92 -3.07
CA VAL A 111 8.80 -5.58 -2.48
C VAL A 111 9.00 -4.07 -2.40
N GLY A 112 8.58 -3.30 -3.40
CA GLY A 112 8.66 -1.83 -3.36
C GLY A 112 7.81 -1.23 -2.23
N GLY A 113 6.55 -1.65 -2.11
CA GLY A 113 5.65 -1.19 -1.05
C GLY A 113 6.24 -1.38 0.34
N ILE A 114 6.71 -2.59 0.66
CA ILE A 114 7.25 -2.87 1.99
C ILE A 114 8.56 -2.12 2.30
N LEU A 115 9.39 -1.86 1.28
CA LEU A 115 10.58 -1.02 1.45
C LEU A 115 10.19 0.42 1.76
N ARG A 116 9.16 0.94 1.10
CA ARG A 116 8.59 2.29 1.29
C ARG A 116 8.03 2.49 2.70
N ASP A 117 7.31 1.51 3.22
CA ASP A 117 6.85 1.51 4.61
C ASP A 117 7.99 1.69 5.60
N VAL A 118 9.09 0.97 5.40
CA VAL A 118 10.24 1.00 6.31
C VAL A 118 10.98 2.34 6.21
N PHE A 119 11.25 2.82 5.00
CA PHE A 119 12.05 4.04 4.87
C PHE A 119 11.29 5.32 5.16
N THR A 120 9.96 5.33 5.06
CA THR A 120 9.15 6.47 5.49
C THR A 120 9.11 6.65 7.00
N MET A 121 9.50 5.62 7.78
CA MET A 121 9.70 5.73 9.23
C MET A 121 11.09 6.28 9.61
N GLY A 122 11.91 6.71 8.64
CA GLY A 122 13.29 7.17 8.87
C GLY A 122 14.35 6.07 8.90
N ALA A 123 13.96 4.81 8.68
CA ALA A 123 14.89 3.68 8.74
C ALA A 123 15.48 3.32 7.38
N ARG A 124 16.79 3.08 7.33
CA ARG A 124 17.43 2.55 6.11
C ARG A 124 17.15 1.06 6.01
N PRO A 125 16.49 0.57 4.94
CA PRO A 125 16.28 -0.87 4.76
C PRO A 125 17.63 -1.59 4.58
N ILE A 126 17.82 -2.69 5.30
CA ILE A 126 19.07 -3.48 5.29
C ILE A 126 18.85 -4.93 4.87
N ALA A 127 17.62 -5.44 4.98
CA ALA A 127 17.30 -6.81 4.64
C ALA A 127 15.83 -6.97 4.26
N CYS A 128 15.58 -7.84 3.29
CA CYS A 128 14.25 -8.33 2.96
C CYS A 128 14.13 -9.82 3.31
N LEU A 129 12.90 -10.26 3.60
CA LEU A 129 12.53 -11.67 3.67
C LEU A 129 11.23 -11.89 2.90
N ASN A 130 10.93 -13.14 2.55
CA ASN A 130 9.65 -13.48 1.93
C ASN A 130 9.01 -14.73 2.54
N ALA A 131 7.68 -14.79 2.49
CA ALA A 131 6.92 -16.00 2.77
C ALA A 131 6.03 -16.32 1.58
N LEU A 132 6.40 -17.38 0.85
CA LEU A 132 5.81 -17.74 -0.44
C LEU A 132 5.01 -19.05 -0.31
N SER A 133 3.77 -19.04 -0.79
CA SER A 133 2.93 -20.23 -0.86
C SER A 133 2.43 -20.43 -2.27
N PHE A 134 2.70 -21.61 -2.84
CA PHE A 134 2.27 -21.97 -4.19
C PHE A 134 1.42 -23.23 -4.18
N GLY A 135 0.69 -23.45 -5.28
CA GLY A 135 -0.07 -24.67 -5.53
C GLY A 135 0.79 -25.93 -5.53
N ALA A 136 0.17 -27.08 -5.77
CA ALA A 136 0.88 -28.34 -5.95
C ALA A 136 1.96 -28.20 -7.06
N PRO A 137 3.15 -28.81 -6.90
CA PRO A 137 4.21 -28.71 -7.91
C PRO A 137 3.81 -29.22 -9.30
N SER A 138 2.85 -30.14 -9.38
CA SER A 138 2.28 -30.67 -10.62
C SER A 138 1.20 -29.78 -11.25
N HIS A 139 0.69 -28.78 -10.53
CA HIS A 139 -0.37 -27.91 -11.05
C HIS A 139 0.19 -27.04 -12.20
N PRO A 140 -0.52 -26.92 -13.34
CA PRO A 140 0.04 -26.29 -14.55
C PRO A 140 0.53 -24.84 -14.36
N LYS A 141 -0.12 -24.07 -13.49
CA LYS A 141 0.27 -22.66 -13.21
C LYS A 141 1.47 -22.53 -12.28
N THR A 142 1.73 -23.52 -11.42
CA THR A 142 2.69 -23.40 -10.31
C THR A 142 4.08 -23.03 -10.79
N ARG A 143 4.60 -23.69 -11.83
CA ARG A 143 5.94 -23.40 -12.36
C ARG A 143 6.08 -21.94 -12.83
N ARG A 144 5.06 -21.41 -13.52
CA ARG A 144 5.05 -20.01 -13.99
C ARG A 144 5.01 -19.03 -12.82
N LEU A 145 4.15 -19.29 -11.82
CA LEU A 145 4.02 -18.44 -10.64
C LEU A 145 5.30 -18.39 -9.82
N VAL A 146 5.93 -19.54 -9.56
CA VAL A 146 7.22 -19.62 -8.84
C VAL A 146 8.29 -18.83 -9.58
N ALA A 147 8.45 -19.07 -10.88
CA ALA A 147 9.48 -18.41 -11.68
C ALA A 147 9.29 -16.88 -11.71
N GLY A 148 8.06 -16.42 -11.94
CA GLY A 148 7.76 -14.98 -12.00
C GLY A 148 7.94 -14.30 -10.64
N VAL A 149 7.40 -14.87 -9.56
CA VAL A 149 7.48 -14.27 -8.22
C VAL A 149 8.91 -14.19 -7.73
N VAL A 150 9.69 -15.27 -7.85
CA VAL A 150 11.10 -15.27 -7.40
C VAL A 150 11.93 -14.29 -8.23
N ALA A 151 11.70 -14.24 -9.55
CA ALA A 151 12.37 -13.27 -10.42
C ALA A 151 11.96 -11.82 -10.08
N GLY A 152 10.70 -11.57 -9.73
CA GLY A 152 10.22 -10.24 -9.34
C GLY A 152 10.79 -9.78 -8.00
N VAL A 153 10.78 -10.65 -6.98
CA VAL A 153 11.40 -10.36 -5.68
C VAL A 153 12.88 -10.04 -5.84
N GLY A 154 13.62 -10.90 -6.56
CA GLY A 154 15.04 -10.68 -6.82
C GLY A 154 15.30 -9.45 -7.68
N GLY A 155 14.51 -9.24 -8.73
CA GLY A 155 14.65 -8.12 -9.66
C GLY A 155 14.51 -6.77 -8.97
N TYR A 156 13.52 -6.63 -8.09
CA TYR A 156 13.31 -5.38 -7.35
C TYR A 156 14.38 -5.18 -6.27
N GLY A 157 14.57 -6.16 -5.38
CA GLY A 157 15.52 -6.06 -4.27
C GLY A 157 16.97 -5.84 -4.73
N ASN A 158 17.40 -6.55 -5.78
CA ASN A 158 18.75 -6.39 -6.32
C ASN A 158 18.97 -5.00 -6.96
N SER A 159 17.96 -4.49 -7.67
CA SER A 159 18.04 -3.16 -8.31
C SER A 159 17.99 -2.02 -7.29
N PHE A 160 17.16 -2.18 -6.26
CA PHE A 160 17.04 -1.23 -5.15
C PHE A 160 18.27 -1.28 -4.21
N GLY A 161 18.96 -2.42 -4.15
CA GLY A 161 20.18 -2.64 -3.37
C GLY A 161 19.92 -3.13 -1.95
N VAL A 162 18.83 -3.86 -1.71
CA VAL A 162 18.50 -4.47 -0.41
C VAL A 162 18.41 -5.99 -0.57
N PRO A 163 19.25 -6.77 0.14
CA PRO A 163 19.31 -8.21 -0.06
C PRO A 163 18.09 -8.92 0.52
N THR A 164 17.54 -9.88 -0.22
CA THR A 164 16.63 -10.88 0.37
C THR A 164 17.47 -11.94 1.08
N VAL A 165 17.54 -11.88 2.42
CA VAL A 165 18.48 -12.68 3.23
C VAL A 165 17.92 -14.04 3.64
N GLY A 166 16.62 -14.25 3.46
CA GLY A 166 15.96 -15.51 3.82
C GLY A 166 14.47 -15.48 3.53
N GLY A 167 13.79 -16.55 3.93
CA GLY A 167 12.35 -16.66 3.75
C GLY A 167 11.82 -18.06 4.00
N SER A 168 10.55 -18.27 3.67
CA SER A 168 9.91 -19.58 3.67
C SER A 168 9.18 -19.84 2.36
N VAL A 169 9.24 -21.08 1.88
CA VAL A 169 8.52 -21.52 0.69
C VAL A 169 7.74 -22.78 1.03
N ARG A 170 6.45 -22.81 0.67
CA ARG A 170 5.57 -23.98 0.85
C ARG A 170 4.75 -24.24 -0.40
N PHE A 171 4.46 -25.53 -0.63
CA PHE A 171 3.64 -26.00 -1.73
C PHE A 171 2.47 -26.80 -1.18
N HIS A 172 1.24 -26.44 -1.54
CA HIS A 172 0.05 -27.16 -1.13
C HIS A 172 -1.10 -26.93 -2.12
N LYS A 173 -1.91 -27.98 -2.37
CA LYS A 173 -3.04 -27.92 -3.31
C LYS A 173 -4.07 -26.82 -3.00
N SER A 174 -4.16 -26.39 -1.74
CA SER A 174 -5.04 -25.27 -1.35
C SER A 174 -4.66 -23.94 -2.00
N TYR A 175 -3.45 -23.82 -2.54
CA TYR A 175 -2.97 -22.64 -3.24
C TYR A 175 -3.00 -22.79 -4.77
N ASP A 176 -3.65 -23.83 -5.30
CA ASP A 176 -3.78 -24.03 -6.76
C ASP A 176 -4.58 -22.90 -7.43
N GLY A 177 -5.56 -22.33 -6.70
CA GLY A 177 -6.39 -21.22 -7.13
C GLY A 177 -5.82 -19.83 -6.84
N ASN A 178 -4.89 -19.70 -5.88
CA ASN A 178 -4.26 -18.44 -5.52
C ASN A 178 -2.96 -18.67 -4.74
N ASN A 179 -1.87 -18.00 -5.12
CA ASN A 179 -0.61 -18.02 -4.36
C ASN A 179 -0.66 -16.99 -3.21
N LEU A 180 0.18 -17.20 -2.20
CA LEU A 180 0.47 -16.17 -1.20
C LEU A 180 1.89 -15.66 -1.43
N VAL A 181 2.02 -14.34 -1.57
CA VAL A 181 3.29 -13.66 -1.78
C VAL A 181 3.38 -12.57 -0.73
N ASN A 182 4.06 -12.90 0.36
CA ASN A 182 4.31 -11.97 1.44
C ASN A 182 5.76 -11.48 1.40
N ALA A 183 5.94 -10.17 1.48
CA ALA A 183 7.23 -9.50 1.48
C ALA A 183 7.45 -8.78 2.82
N PHE A 184 8.63 -8.96 3.40
CA PHE A 184 9.06 -8.34 4.64
C PHE A 184 10.30 -7.48 4.38
N ALA A 185 10.39 -6.35 5.05
CA ALA A 185 11.60 -5.55 5.10
C ALA A 185 11.97 -5.23 6.56
N LEU A 186 13.26 -5.18 6.82
CA LEU A 186 13.88 -4.72 8.04
C LEU A 186 14.81 -3.54 7.71
N GLY A 187 14.64 -2.45 8.44
CA GLY A 187 15.53 -1.29 8.42
C GLY A 187 16.07 -0.96 9.80
N LEU A 188 17.13 -0.15 9.80
CA LEU A 188 17.75 0.39 11.01
C LEU A 188 17.60 1.91 11.05
N ALA A 189 17.33 2.43 12.25
CA ALA A 189 17.31 3.84 12.56
C ALA A 189 17.92 4.08 13.96
N GLU A 190 18.31 5.32 14.23
CA GLU A 190 18.55 5.75 15.62
C GLU A 190 17.20 5.89 16.33
N THR A 191 17.14 5.53 17.62
CA THR A 191 15.88 5.50 18.40
C THR A 191 15.17 6.87 18.49
N ASP A 192 15.90 7.97 18.36
CA ASP A 192 15.39 9.35 18.37
C ASP A 192 15.16 9.93 16.97
N LYS A 193 15.37 9.15 15.90
CA LYS A 193 15.17 9.55 14.50
C LYS A 193 14.09 8.75 13.79
N ILE A 194 13.05 8.35 14.54
CA ILE A 194 11.85 7.71 14.00
C ILE A 194 10.87 8.78 13.55
N PHE A 195 10.43 8.67 12.29
CA PHE A 195 9.45 9.59 11.70
C PHE A 195 8.04 8.99 11.76
N TYR A 196 7.07 9.87 11.99
CA TYR A 196 5.65 9.54 12.09
C TYR A 196 4.87 10.27 11.01
N ALA A 197 3.74 9.71 10.58
CA ALA A 197 2.93 10.27 9.49
C ALA A 197 1.99 11.42 9.92
N ALA A 198 2.05 11.86 11.18
CA ALA A 198 1.15 12.89 11.72
C ALA A 198 1.54 14.29 11.24
N ALA A 199 0.78 14.83 10.28
CA ALA A 199 0.95 16.22 9.87
C ALA A 199 0.71 17.19 11.02
N SER A 200 1.46 18.28 11.05
CA SER A 200 1.20 19.38 11.98
C SER A 200 1.42 20.74 11.31
N GLY A 201 0.71 21.74 11.80
CA GLY A 201 0.74 23.11 11.27
C GLY A 201 -0.29 23.37 10.18
N VAL A 202 -1.08 24.43 10.35
CA VAL A 202 -2.05 24.90 9.34
C VAL A 202 -1.33 25.72 8.27
N GLY A 203 -1.66 25.48 7.00
CA GLY A 203 -1.07 26.18 5.87
C GLY A 203 0.31 25.66 5.43
N MET A 204 0.75 24.53 5.99
CA MET A 204 1.98 23.88 5.58
C MET A 204 1.84 23.29 4.17
N PRO A 205 2.85 23.43 3.30
CA PRO A 205 2.82 22.84 1.97
C PRO A 205 2.95 21.32 2.07
N ILE A 206 2.13 20.60 1.28
CA ILE A 206 2.28 19.16 1.07
C ILE A 206 2.97 18.95 -0.28
N VAL A 207 4.04 18.17 -0.28
CA VAL A 207 4.87 17.94 -1.46
C VAL A 207 4.69 16.50 -1.94
N TYR A 208 4.40 16.35 -3.22
CA TYR A 208 4.41 15.07 -3.91
C TYR A 208 5.85 14.69 -4.28
N LEU A 209 6.30 13.50 -3.87
CA LEU A 209 7.64 13.01 -4.20
C LEU A 209 7.57 11.61 -4.81
N GLY A 210 7.98 11.47 -6.08
CA GLY A 210 8.02 10.19 -6.78
C GLY A 210 7.62 10.27 -8.25
N SER A 211 7.23 9.12 -8.79
CA SER A 211 6.79 8.95 -10.19
C SER A 211 5.50 9.70 -10.48
N LYS A 212 5.23 10.02 -11.75
CA LYS A 212 3.96 10.66 -12.14
C LYS A 212 2.77 9.70 -11.99
N THR A 213 1.64 10.21 -11.53
CA THR A 213 0.37 9.47 -11.40
C THR A 213 -0.16 9.07 -12.79
N GLY A 214 -0.43 7.77 -12.99
CA GLY A 214 -1.08 7.23 -14.19
C GLY A 214 -2.39 6.51 -13.85
N ARG A 215 -2.99 5.82 -14.82
CA ARG A 215 -4.17 4.96 -14.60
C ARG A 215 -3.80 3.56 -14.06
N ASP A 216 -2.62 3.42 -13.47
CA ASP A 216 -2.13 2.16 -12.92
C ASP A 216 -2.98 1.76 -11.71
N GLY A 217 -3.41 0.50 -11.63
CA GLY A 217 -4.05 -0.04 -10.43
C GLY A 217 -5.35 0.64 -9.99
N MET A 218 -6.05 1.35 -10.89
CA MET A 218 -7.38 1.91 -10.55
C MET A 218 -8.32 0.78 -10.12
N GLY A 219 -8.85 0.88 -8.90
CA GLY A 219 -9.66 -0.18 -8.28
C GLY A 219 -8.85 -1.36 -7.71
N GLY A 220 -7.52 -1.28 -7.63
CA GLY A 220 -6.66 -2.36 -7.14
C GLY A 220 -6.99 -2.85 -5.72
N ALA A 221 -7.35 -1.94 -4.81
CA ALA A 221 -7.79 -2.30 -3.45
C ALA A 221 -9.13 -3.06 -3.43
N THR A 222 -10.05 -2.67 -4.33
CA THR A 222 -11.32 -3.38 -4.54
C THR A 222 -11.09 -4.74 -5.18
N MET A 223 -10.18 -4.84 -6.16
CA MET A 223 -9.81 -6.12 -6.77
C MET A 223 -9.13 -7.08 -5.78
N ALA A 224 -8.25 -6.56 -4.91
CA ALA A 224 -7.64 -7.36 -3.84
C ALA A 224 -8.66 -7.90 -2.83
N SER A 225 -9.86 -7.31 -2.79
CA SER A 225 -10.98 -7.72 -1.95
C SER A 225 -11.99 -8.63 -2.68
N ALA A 226 -11.79 -8.94 -3.98
CA ALA A 226 -12.72 -9.72 -4.80
C ALA A 226 -12.31 -11.21 -4.91
N GLU A 227 -13.29 -12.09 -5.10
CA GLU A 227 -13.06 -13.53 -5.37
C GLU A 227 -12.56 -13.76 -6.81
N PHE A 228 -11.92 -14.91 -7.05
CA PHE A 228 -11.44 -15.26 -8.39
C PHE A 228 -12.60 -15.62 -9.33
N ASP A 229 -12.69 -14.93 -10.45
CA ASP A 229 -13.53 -15.24 -11.60
C ASP A 229 -12.68 -15.70 -12.81
N ASP A 230 -13.32 -16.33 -13.80
CA ASP A 230 -12.66 -16.75 -15.05
C ASP A 230 -12.13 -15.55 -15.88
N GLU A 231 -12.44 -14.31 -15.47
CA GLU A 231 -12.00 -13.06 -16.10
C GLU A 231 -10.70 -12.49 -15.51
N ALA A 232 -10.05 -13.18 -14.56
CA ALA A 232 -8.82 -12.72 -13.91
C ALA A 232 -7.67 -12.39 -14.90
N GLU A 233 -7.61 -13.04 -16.06
CA GLU A 233 -6.60 -12.72 -17.09
C GLU A 233 -6.82 -11.35 -17.75
N ALA A 234 -8.08 -10.90 -17.89
CA ALA A 234 -8.41 -9.60 -18.47
C ALA A 234 -7.94 -8.43 -17.59
N LYS A 235 -7.69 -8.69 -16.30
CA LYS A 235 -7.21 -7.73 -15.30
C LYS A 235 -5.69 -7.50 -15.36
N ARG A 236 -4.92 -8.27 -16.16
CA ARG A 236 -3.45 -8.10 -16.30
C ARG A 236 -2.97 -6.66 -16.56
N PRO A 237 -3.58 -5.86 -17.45
CA PRO A 237 -3.13 -4.50 -17.73
C PRO A 237 -3.22 -3.55 -16.52
N THR A 238 -3.97 -3.93 -15.48
CA THR A 238 -4.11 -3.13 -14.26
C THR A 238 -2.99 -3.34 -13.25
N VAL A 239 -2.15 -4.38 -13.43
CA VAL A 239 -1.04 -4.65 -12.51
C VAL A 239 0.05 -3.61 -12.73
N GLN A 240 0.36 -2.89 -11.66
CA GLN A 240 1.37 -1.84 -11.66
C GLN A 240 2.77 -2.42 -11.92
N VAL A 241 3.59 -1.66 -12.64
CA VAL A 241 5.00 -1.98 -12.87
C VAL A 241 5.86 -1.24 -11.85
N GLY A 242 6.68 -1.98 -11.11
CA GLY A 242 7.63 -1.40 -10.16
C GLY A 242 8.84 -0.74 -10.85
N ASP A 243 9.27 0.42 -10.34
CA ASP A 243 10.50 1.11 -10.75
C ASP A 243 11.49 1.21 -9.58
N PRO A 244 12.30 0.16 -9.34
CA PRO A 244 13.22 0.12 -8.21
C PRO A 244 14.35 1.16 -8.31
N PHE A 245 14.67 1.64 -9.52
CA PHE A 245 15.74 2.62 -9.72
C PHE A 245 15.29 4.00 -9.24
N SER A 246 14.08 4.43 -9.63
CA SER A 246 13.50 5.66 -9.13
C SER A 246 13.21 5.59 -7.63
N GLU A 247 12.76 4.43 -7.12
CA GLU A 247 12.50 4.29 -5.68
C GLU A 247 13.80 4.30 -4.86
N LYS A 248 14.93 3.81 -5.40
CA LYS A 248 16.22 3.96 -4.74
C LYS A 248 16.61 5.44 -4.60
N LEU A 249 16.35 6.26 -5.62
CA LEU A 249 16.55 7.71 -5.51
C LEU A 249 15.60 8.34 -4.48
N LEU A 250 14.34 7.87 -4.45
CA LEU A 250 13.36 8.30 -3.45
C LEU A 250 13.81 7.99 -2.02
N LEU A 251 14.35 6.78 -1.77
CA LEU A 251 14.92 6.40 -0.47
C LEU A 251 16.00 7.41 -0.02
N GLU A 252 16.99 7.68 -0.87
CA GLU A 252 18.09 8.56 -0.48
C GLU A 252 17.60 10.00 -0.25
N ALA A 253 16.70 10.50 -1.10
CA ALA A 253 16.09 11.81 -0.92
C ALA A 253 15.30 11.90 0.39
N CYS A 254 14.46 10.90 0.70
CA CYS A 254 13.67 10.85 1.92
C CYS A 254 14.56 10.84 3.18
N LEU A 255 15.59 9.98 3.21
CA LEU A 255 16.52 9.93 4.35
C LEU A 255 17.30 11.24 4.51
N GLU A 256 17.66 11.90 3.41
CA GLU A 256 18.37 13.18 3.45
C GLU A 256 17.49 14.33 3.97
N ILE A 257 16.25 14.47 3.49
CA ILE A 257 15.35 15.55 3.94
C ILE A 257 14.91 15.35 5.39
N MET A 258 14.78 14.10 5.84
CA MET A 258 14.53 13.74 7.23
C MET A 258 15.73 14.09 8.12
N ALA A 259 16.95 13.72 7.71
CA ALA A 259 18.16 14.05 8.47
C ALA A 259 18.47 15.56 8.55
N LYS A 260 17.89 16.36 7.65
CA LYS A 260 18.01 17.83 7.62
C LYS A 260 16.83 18.55 8.27
N ASP A 261 15.92 17.83 8.92
CA ASP A 261 14.71 18.38 9.54
C ASP A 261 13.86 19.23 8.57
N CYS A 262 13.87 18.88 7.28
CA CYS A 262 13.15 19.62 6.24
C CYS A 262 11.68 19.20 6.12
N VAL A 263 11.30 18.08 6.74
CA VAL A 263 9.93 17.52 6.71
C VAL A 263 9.44 17.28 8.12
N VAL A 264 8.15 17.55 8.34
CA VAL A 264 7.48 17.36 9.63
C VAL A 264 6.76 16.02 9.71
N ALA A 265 6.26 15.56 8.56
CA ALA A 265 5.59 14.28 8.40
C ALA A 265 5.89 13.76 6.99
N ILE A 266 5.85 12.45 6.85
CA ILE A 266 5.96 11.77 5.57
C ILE A 266 4.98 10.60 5.57
N GLN A 267 4.31 10.39 4.44
CA GLN A 267 3.39 9.28 4.25
C GLN A 267 3.67 8.63 2.90
N ASP A 268 3.64 7.31 2.88
CA ASP A 268 3.77 6.55 1.65
C ASP A 268 2.47 6.63 0.83
N MET A 269 2.55 6.20 -0.43
CA MET A 269 1.40 6.11 -1.32
C MET A 269 1.25 4.69 -1.82
N GLY A 270 0.40 3.92 -1.16
CA GLY A 270 0.03 2.56 -1.52
C GLY A 270 -1.39 2.45 -2.06
N ALA A 271 -2.17 1.53 -1.49
CA ALA A 271 -3.57 1.33 -1.85
C ALA A 271 -4.39 2.62 -1.72
N ALA A 272 -5.28 2.86 -2.69
CA ALA A 272 -6.07 4.09 -2.82
C ALA A 272 -5.25 5.40 -2.97
N GLY A 273 -3.92 5.31 -3.14
CA GLY A 273 -3.05 6.36 -3.64
C GLY A 273 -3.16 7.70 -2.90
N LEU A 274 -3.38 8.79 -3.66
CA LEU A 274 -3.50 10.16 -3.13
C LEU A 274 -4.63 10.29 -2.10
N THR A 275 -5.72 9.58 -2.29
CA THR A 275 -6.87 9.63 -1.39
C THR A 275 -6.50 9.12 -0.01
N CYS A 276 -5.92 7.92 0.08
CA CYS A 276 -5.56 7.32 1.36
C CYS A 276 -4.50 8.15 2.07
N SER A 277 -3.40 8.45 1.38
CA SER A 277 -2.30 9.22 1.93
C SER A 277 -2.74 10.60 2.46
N ALA A 278 -3.57 11.34 1.73
CA ALA A 278 -4.06 12.64 2.18
C ALA A 278 -5.05 12.54 3.35
N VAL A 279 -5.97 11.57 3.32
CA VAL A 279 -6.96 11.37 4.40
C VAL A 279 -6.27 10.92 5.68
N GLU A 280 -5.36 9.95 5.60
CA GLU A 280 -4.64 9.44 6.77
C GLU A 280 -3.69 10.48 7.37
N MET A 281 -2.95 11.20 6.52
CA MET A 281 -2.06 12.27 6.97
C MET A 281 -2.84 13.37 7.71
N GLY A 282 -3.97 13.81 7.15
CA GLY A 282 -4.86 14.79 7.79
C GLY A 282 -5.46 14.26 9.10
N ALA A 283 -6.03 13.06 9.07
CA ALA A 283 -6.70 12.47 10.23
C ALA A 283 -5.74 12.22 11.41
N LYS A 284 -4.51 11.74 11.15
CA LYS A 284 -3.49 11.56 12.19
C LYS A 284 -3.06 12.88 12.84
N GLY A 285 -3.12 13.98 12.08
CA GLY A 285 -2.79 15.33 12.55
C GLY A 285 -3.96 16.09 13.17
N ASP A 286 -5.19 15.55 13.14
CA ASP A 286 -6.43 16.29 13.43
C ASP A 286 -6.59 17.55 12.55
N LEU A 287 -6.27 17.40 11.25
CA LEU A 287 -6.25 18.47 10.25
C LEU A 287 -7.02 18.08 8.98
N GLY A 288 -7.40 19.08 8.19
CA GLY A 288 -7.88 18.90 6.82
C GLY A 288 -6.76 19.05 5.79
N VAL A 289 -6.88 18.37 4.66
CA VAL A 289 -5.97 18.49 3.51
C VAL A 289 -6.73 19.06 2.31
N THR A 290 -6.19 20.11 1.69
CA THR A 290 -6.69 20.62 0.39
C THR A 290 -5.73 20.19 -0.71
N LEU A 291 -6.25 19.39 -1.64
CA LEU A 291 -5.50 18.94 -2.82
C LEU A 291 -5.88 19.77 -4.04
N ASP A 292 -4.86 20.36 -4.67
CA ASP A 292 -4.97 21.01 -5.97
C ASP A 292 -4.57 20.00 -7.05
N LEU A 293 -5.56 19.34 -7.65
CA LEU A 293 -5.33 18.24 -8.59
C LEU A 293 -4.60 18.69 -9.86
N ASP A 294 -4.71 19.96 -10.26
CA ASP A 294 -3.99 20.51 -11.42
C ASP A 294 -2.47 20.56 -11.20
N LYS A 295 -2.02 20.50 -9.94
CA LYS A 295 -0.60 20.45 -9.57
C LYS A 295 -0.07 19.03 -9.40
N VAL A 296 -0.92 18.00 -9.46
CA VAL A 296 -0.49 16.61 -9.36
C VAL A 296 0.25 16.24 -10.65
N PRO A 297 1.49 15.71 -10.59
CA PRO A 297 2.19 15.27 -11.78
C PRO A 297 1.49 14.08 -12.42
N CYS A 298 0.89 14.28 -13.60
CA CYS A 298 0.20 13.21 -14.35
C CYS A 298 1.08 12.65 -15.47
N ARG A 299 1.08 11.32 -15.63
CA ARG A 299 1.74 10.60 -16.72
C ARG A 299 0.88 10.59 -17.99
N GLU A 300 -0.43 10.56 -17.82
CA GLU A 300 -1.41 10.45 -18.90
C GLU A 300 -2.27 11.72 -18.99
N THR A 301 -2.70 12.07 -20.20
CA THR A 301 -3.62 13.17 -20.44
C THR A 301 -5.07 12.72 -20.26
N GLY A 302 -5.97 13.67 -19.96
CA GLY A 302 -7.40 13.39 -19.83
C GLY A 302 -7.79 12.48 -18.66
N MET A 303 -6.96 12.41 -17.63
CA MET A 303 -7.32 11.77 -16.37
C MET A 303 -8.44 12.56 -15.69
N THR A 304 -9.42 11.86 -15.13
CA THR A 304 -10.52 12.44 -14.36
C THR A 304 -10.21 12.37 -12.87
N ALA A 305 -10.84 13.24 -12.10
CA ALA A 305 -10.79 13.22 -10.64
C ALA A 305 -11.62 12.07 -10.06
#